data_AF-A0A8X7CWG6-F1
#
_entry.id   AF-A0A8X7CWG6-F1
#
_cell.length_a   1.000
_cell.length_b   1.000
_cell.length_c   1.000
_cell.angle_alpha   90.00
_cell.angle_beta   90.00
_cell.angle_gamma   90.00
#
_symmetry.space_group_name_H-M   'P 1'
#
loop_
_entity.id
_entity.type
_entity.pdbx_description
1 polymer ?
#
loop_
_entity_poly.entity_id
_entity_poly.type
_entity_poly.pdbx_seq_one_letter_code
_entity_poly.pdbx_strand_id
1 'polypeptide(L)'
;MIMKISAKFLKQTIFFAVAWFVIWSQLVAVNNLSFKNRISALEIAPNATMNFDKPVFNYNGTLVKAPNATVSGMNIAFKGGILEDQGNSLLITGTYNTTGILDLRGSDSFRGIGKVLQTVSVQNSANRIEGQPQFTGDITLLDSSAGLTIAIQSVCGGNINLNSGRLRLEDKLSFLDQKQIVGPGIVECNNNKLDFGGKPLTFSASITWSNATDVNLTSHTSLSSTWTFIGTNNLNGHGNVLDLSSGGDIVVDAASTLYLTDIAIKGAGDLIQPFWLLSGDSKMVMSNVFIELGRNLTTTCGSIYVEGPTTWGMKNYSWTFNTAGTLTVDGTTLWKDGMQNSLSGGIAFGTTLANYLTLLNSGTIKQVANEDLIVVDTAALDTRITNTMNNIWSQYLTTSAYLDTRITNTMNNIWSDYLTTSAYLNTELSNTYNYLDNRITTSVTYLDVKISNTMNNIWSDYL
;
A
#
# COMPACT_ATOMS: atom_id res chain seq x y z
N MET A 1 -54.20 -86.07 -31.59
CA MET A 1 -53.03 -85.85 -30.71
C MET A 1 -52.81 -84.34 -30.63
N ILE A 2 -53.38 -83.70 -29.60
CA ILE A 2 -53.31 -82.24 -29.41
C ILE A 2 -52.06 -81.96 -28.59
N MET A 3 -51.02 -81.44 -29.23
CA MET A 3 -49.76 -81.11 -28.59
C MET A 3 -49.94 -79.80 -27.79
N LYS A 4 -50.16 -79.91 -26.48
CA LYS A 4 -50.14 -78.76 -25.55
C LYS A 4 -48.71 -78.25 -25.46
N ILE A 5 -48.38 -77.20 -26.20
CA ILE A 5 -47.15 -76.43 -25.99
C ILE A 5 -47.33 -75.64 -24.69
N SER A 6 -46.54 -76.00 -23.69
CA SER A 6 -46.51 -75.35 -22.37
C SER A 6 -46.05 -73.90 -22.50
N ALA A 7 -46.76 -72.97 -21.84
CA ALA A 7 -46.38 -71.55 -21.76
C ALA A 7 -44.97 -71.31 -21.17
N LYS A 8 -44.40 -72.29 -20.47
CA LYS A 8 -43.00 -72.26 -20.02
C LYS A 8 -42.01 -72.40 -21.18
N PHE A 9 -42.36 -73.19 -22.20
CA PHE A 9 -41.52 -73.38 -23.38
C PHE A 9 -41.49 -72.10 -24.22
N LEU A 10 -42.64 -71.47 -24.47
CA LEU A 10 -42.73 -70.20 -25.21
C LEU A 10 -42.00 -69.04 -24.52
N LYS A 11 -42.04 -68.95 -23.18
CA LYS A 11 -41.28 -67.95 -22.42
C LYS A 11 -39.77 -68.20 -22.46
N GLN A 12 -39.31 -69.45 -22.41
CA GLN A 12 -37.88 -69.77 -22.54
C GLN A 12 -37.36 -69.57 -23.96
N THR A 13 -38.16 -69.88 -25.00
CA THR A 13 -37.75 -69.66 -26.40
C THR A 13 -37.74 -68.17 -26.76
N ILE A 14 -38.64 -67.35 -26.22
CA ILE A 14 -38.60 -65.88 -26.41
C ILE A 14 -37.44 -65.26 -25.62
N PHE A 15 -37.17 -65.72 -24.39
CA PHE A 15 -36.03 -65.23 -23.61
C PHE A 15 -34.69 -65.63 -24.26
N PHE A 16 -34.58 -66.84 -24.80
CA PHE A 16 -33.41 -67.24 -25.60
C PHE A 16 -33.35 -66.53 -26.94
N ALA A 17 -34.44 -66.29 -27.65
CA ALA A 17 -34.42 -65.56 -28.92
C ALA A 17 -34.03 -64.08 -28.72
N VAL A 18 -34.51 -63.44 -27.65
CA VAL A 18 -34.12 -62.06 -27.30
C VAL A 18 -32.70 -62.01 -26.76
N ALA A 19 -32.27 -62.95 -25.92
CA ALA A 19 -30.87 -63.04 -25.48
C ALA A 19 -29.93 -63.37 -26.64
N TRP A 20 -30.34 -64.21 -27.59
CA TRP A 20 -29.55 -64.52 -28.80
C TRP A 20 -29.51 -63.32 -29.75
N PHE A 21 -30.60 -62.57 -29.91
CA PHE A 21 -30.58 -61.33 -30.69
C PHE A 21 -29.72 -60.24 -30.02
N VAL A 22 -29.63 -60.20 -28.70
CA VAL A 22 -28.79 -59.25 -27.95
C VAL A 22 -27.32 -59.70 -27.87
N ILE A 23 -27.03 -61.00 -27.88
CA ILE A 23 -25.66 -61.55 -27.81
C ILE A 23 -25.04 -61.69 -29.21
N TRP A 24 -25.85 -61.75 -30.28
CA TRP A 24 -25.39 -61.94 -31.67
C TRP A 24 -25.83 -60.86 -32.67
N SER A 25 -26.52 -59.79 -32.23
CA SER A 25 -26.41 -58.53 -32.96
C SER A 25 -25.03 -57.93 -32.68
N GLN A 26 -24.01 -58.50 -33.32
CA GLN A 26 -23.00 -57.62 -33.85
C GLN A 26 -23.76 -56.68 -34.77
N LEU A 27 -24.14 -55.51 -34.23
CA LEU A 27 -24.40 -54.36 -35.07
C LEU A 27 -23.22 -54.37 -36.03
N VAL A 28 -23.49 -54.69 -37.30
CA VAL A 28 -22.51 -54.53 -38.36
C VAL A 28 -22.28 -53.04 -38.37
N ALA A 29 -21.33 -52.62 -37.52
CA ALA A 29 -20.98 -51.25 -37.35
C ALA A 29 -20.51 -50.85 -38.73
N VAL A 30 -21.31 -49.98 -39.34
CA VAL A 30 -20.88 -49.20 -40.49
C VAL A 30 -19.46 -48.79 -40.17
N ASN A 31 -18.49 -49.16 -41.02
CA ASN A 31 -17.06 -49.03 -40.71
C ASN A 31 -16.65 -47.62 -40.27
N ASN A 32 -17.54 -46.63 -40.39
CA ASN A 32 -17.45 -45.32 -39.75
C ASN A 32 -18.84 -44.84 -39.26
N LEU A 33 -19.19 -45.03 -37.98
CA LEU A 33 -20.22 -44.19 -37.36
C LEU A 33 -19.66 -42.76 -37.30
N SER A 34 -20.27 -41.84 -38.04
CA SER A 34 -19.74 -40.49 -38.21
C SER A 34 -20.79 -39.44 -37.86
N PHE A 35 -20.47 -38.58 -36.91
CA PHE A 35 -21.29 -37.43 -36.52
C PHE A 35 -20.79 -36.20 -37.28
N LYS A 36 -21.30 -36.01 -38.51
CA LYS A 36 -20.77 -35.03 -39.47
C LYS A 36 -21.27 -33.60 -39.27
N ASN A 37 -22.34 -33.41 -38.51
CA ASN A 37 -22.94 -32.10 -38.25
C ASN A 37 -23.47 -32.02 -36.82
N ARG A 38 -23.64 -30.79 -36.33
CA ARG A 38 -24.06 -30.48 -34.96
C ARG A 38 -25.48 -30.94 -34.61
N ILE A 39 -26.29 -31.28 -35.60
CA ILE A 39 -27.66 -31.79 -35.41
C ILE A 39 -27.62 -33.26 -34.99
N SER A 40 -26.53 -33.97 -35.32
CA SER A 40 -26.32 -35.36 -34.92
C SER A 40 -25.82 -35.41 -33.48
N ALA A 41 -26.63 -35.93 -32.57
CA ALA A 41 -26.30 -36.00 -31.15
C ALA A 41 -25.97 -37.43 -30.69
N LEU A 42 -24.96 -37.56 -29.83
CA LEU A 42 -24.71 -38.72 -28.99
C LEU A 42 -24.99 -38.32 -27.54
N GLU A 43 -26.04 -38.87 -26.94
CA GLU A 43 -26.42 -38.57 -25.57
C GLU A 43 -26.06 -39.73 -24.64
N ILE A 44 -25.41 -39.40 -23.51
CA ILE A 44 -25.07 -40.33 -22.44
C ILE A 44 -26.05 -40.10 -21.31
N ALA A 45 -26.85 -41.14 -21.00
CA ALA A 45 -27.88 -41.08 -19.98
C ALA A 45 -27.31 -40.78 -18.57
N PRO A 46 -28.15 -40.29 -17.63
CA PRO A 46 -27.70 -39.99 -16.28
C PRO A 46 -27.04 -41.19 -15.59
N ASN A 47 -25.90 -40.96 -14.93
CA ASN A 47 -25.08 -41.99 -14.26
C ASN A 47 -24.54 -43.10 -15.18
N ALA A 48 -24.67 -42.99 -16.51
CA ALA A 48 -24.09 -43.94 -17.45
C ALA A 48 -22.63 -43.59 -17.79
N THR A 49 -21.90 -44.60 -18.29
CA THR A 49 -20.53 -44.43 -18.79
C THR A 49 -20.49 -44.80 -20.27
N MET A 50 -20.01 -43.89 -21.10
CA MET A 50 -19.67 -44.19 -22.49
C MET A 50 -18.18 -44.48 -22.59
N ASN A 51 -17.80 -45.65 -23.09
CA ASN A 51 -16.41 -46.04 -23.28
C ASN A 51 -16.04 -45.97 -24.77
N PHE A 52 -14.99 -45.22 -25.11
CA PHE A 52 -14.44 -45.15 -26.46
C PHE A 52 -13.15 -45.98 -26.54
N ASP A 53 -13.23 -47.21 -27.04
CA ASP A 53 -12.06 -48.09 -27.15
C ASP A 53 -11.03 -47.62 -28.20
N LYS A 54 -11.41 -46.67 -29.05
CA LYS A 54 -10.54 -46.05 -30.07
C LYS A 54 -10.73 -44.53 -30.07
N PRO A 55 -9.69 -43.75 -30.43
CA PRO A 55 -9.84 -42.31 -30.56
C PRO A 55 -10.90 -41.96 -31.61
N VAL A 56 -11.70 -40.94 -31.30
CA VAL A 56 -12.68 -40.38 -32.23
C VAL A 56 -12.08 -39.13 -32.85
N PHE A 57 -11.95 -39.11 -34.18
CA PHE A 57 -11.38 -37.98 -34.91
C PHE A 57 -12.45 -37.21 -35.68
N ASN A 58 -12.24 -35.90 -35.86
CA ASN A 58 -13.11 -35.01 -36.64
C ASN A 58 -14.58 -35.06 -36.19
N TYR A 59 -14.80 -35.07 -34.89
CA TYR A 59 -16.15 -35.08 -34.33
C TYR A 59 -16.83 -33.72 -34.53
N ASN A 60 -17.85 -33.67 -35.39
CA ASN A 60 -18.62 -32.47 -35.70
C ASN A 60 -20.03 -32.50 -35.11
N GLY A 61 -20.37 -33.58 -34.38
CA GLY A 61 -21.64 -33.80 -33.71
C GLY A 61 -21.80 -33.03 -32.41
N THR A 62 -22.87 -33.36 -31.70
CA THR A 62 -23.14 -32.92 -30.34
C THR A 62 -23.00 -34.09 -29.37
N LEU A 63 -22.05 -34.03 -28.44
CA LEU A 63 -21.91 -34.98 -27.34
C LEU A 63 -22.64 -34.42 -26.12
N VAL A 64 -23.72 -35.05 -25.70
CA VAL A 64 -24.51 -34.63 -24.53
C VAL A 64 -24.19 -35.56 -23.35
N LYS A 65 -23.71 -34.97 -22.26
CA LYS A 65 -23.50 -35.62 -20.97
C LYS A 65 -24.59 -35.18 -20.01
N ALA A 66 -25.54 -36.09 -19.73
CA ALA A 66 -26.51 -35.89 -18.69
C ALA A 66 -25.84 -35.86 -17.29
N PRO A 67 -26.52 -35.41 -16.23
CA PRO A 67 -25.94 -35.35 -14.89
C PRO A 67 -25.29 -36.68 -14.46
N ASN A 68 -24.07 -36.58 -13.92
CA ASN A 68 -23.22 -37.71 -13.50
C ASN A 68 -22.83 -38.70 -14.62
N ALA A 69 -23.10 -38.39 -15.89
CA ALA A 69 -22.59 -39.18 -17.00
C ALA A 69 -21.07 -39.04 -17.13
N THR A 70 -20.38 -40.13 -17.47
CA THR A 70 -18.93 -40.13 -17.65
C THR A 70 -18.54 -40.64 -19.03
N VAL A 71 -17.37 -40.20 -19.49
CA VAL A 71 -16.72 -40.68 -20.71
C VAL A 71 -15.41 -41.34 -20.29
N SER A 72 -15.16 -42.55 -20.76
CA SER A 72 -13.97 -43.35 -20.47
C SER A 72 -13.30 -43.85 -21.75
N GLY A 73 -12.08 -44.37 -21.64
CA GLY A 73 -11.30 -44.86 -22.78
C GLY A 73 -10.44 -43.79 -23.45
N MET A 74 -10.55 -43.69 -24.78
CA MET A 74 -9.73 -42.84 -25.65
C MET A 74 -10.38 -41.47 -25.93
N ASN A 75 -9.56 -40.52 -26.38
CA ASN A 75 -9.95 -39.12 -26.57
C ASN A 75 -10.88 -38.89 -27.78
N ILE A 76 -11.59 -37.76 -27.73
CA ILE A 76 -12.49 -37.27 -28.79
C ILE A 76 -11.95 -35.94 -29.31
N ALA A 77 -11.52 -35.89 -30.56
CA ALA A 77 -11.08 -34.68 -31.24
C ALA A 77 -12.24 -34.03 -32.00
N PHE A 78 -12.70 -32.88 -31.52
CA PHE A 78 -13.76 -32.08 -32.12
C PHE A 78 -13.23 -31.24 -33.29
N LYS A 79 -14.05 -31.06 -34.32
CA LYS A 79 -13.77 -30.15 -35.46
C LYS A 79 -14.95 -29.20 -35.71
N GLY A 80 -15.38 -28.57 -34.63
CA GLY A 80 -16.52 -27.65 -34.61
C GLY A 80 -17.82 -28.33 -34.17
N GLY A 81 -17.71 -29.38 -33.35
CA GLY A 81 -18.84 -30.01 -32.67
C GLY A 81 -19.15 -29.36 -31.33
N ILE A 82 -20.19 -29.85 -30.67
CA ILE A 82 -20.68 -29.33 -29.38
C ILE A 82 -20.43 -30.37 -28.29
N LEU A 83 -19.88 -29.94 -27.16
CA LEU A 83 -19.92 -30.68 -25.91
C LEU A 83 -20.96 -30.02 -25.01
N GLU A 84 -22.00 -30.76 -24.65
CA GLU A 84 -22.97 -30.34 -23.65
C GLU A 84 -22.74 -31.13 -22.36
N ASP A 85 -22.47 -30.43 -21.26
CA ASP A 85 -22.24 -31.05 -19.95
C ASP A 85 -23.07 -30.35 -18.87
N GLN A 86 -24.02 -31.09 -18.29
CA GLN A 86 -24.98 -30.60 -17.30
C GLN A 86 -25.72 -29.32 -17.74
N GLY A 87 -26.14 -29.29 -19.01
CA GLY A 87 -26.87 -28.16 -19.62
C GLY A 87 -26.00 -26.98 -20.04
N ASN A 88 -24.67 -27.06 -19.90
CA ASN A 88 -23.74 -26.05 -20.42
C ASN A 88 -23.21 -26.50 -21.77
N SER A 89 -23.23 -25.61 -22.76
CA SER A 89 -22.88 -25.93 -24.14
C SER A 89 -21.57 -25.25 -24.56
N LEU A 90 -20.68 -26.04 -25.12
CA LEU A 90 -19.35 -25.63 -25.57
C LEU A 90 -19.20 -25.99 -27.05
N LEU A 91 -18.96 -25.00 -27.90
CA LEU A 91 -18.55 -25.21 -29.29
C LEU A 91 -17.03 -25.33 -29.34
N ILE A 92 -16.52 -26.45 -29.86
CA ILE A 92 -15.11 -26.83 -29.71
C ILE A 92 -14.51 -27.29 -31.04
N THR A 93 -13.26 -26.89 -31.29
CA THR A 93 -12.37 -27.45 -32.32
C THR A 93 -11.10 -28.04 -31.69
N GLY A 94 -11.22 -28.72 -30.54
CA GLY A 94 -10.09 -29.26 -29.76
C GLY A 94 -10.37 -30.68 -29.25
N THR A 95 -9.51 -31.20 -28.37
CA THR A 95 -9.59 -32.60 -27.91
C THR A 95 -10.15 -32.69 -26.49
N TYR A 96 -11.27 -33.38 -26.34
CA TYR A 96 -11.79 -33.77 -25.02
C TYR A 96 -11.19 -35.12 -24.63
N ASN A 97 -10.52 -35.16 -23.48
CA ASN A 97 -9.98 -36.40 -22.93
C ASN A 97 -10.93 -37.03 -21.90
N THR A 98 -10.69 -38.30 -21.62
CA THR A 98 -11.57 -39.11 -20.75
C THR A 98 -11.37 -38.83 -19.26
N THR A 99 -10.38 -37.99 -18.91
CA THR A 99 -10.21 -37.42 -17.56
C THR A 99 -10.96 -36.10 -17.36
N GLY A 100 -11.69 -35.63 -18.37
CA GLY A 100 -12.47 -34.39 -18.27
C GLY A 100 -11.69 -33.11 -18.60
N ILE A 101 -10.55 -33.23 -19.29
CA ILE A 101 -9.75 -32.09 -19.75
C ILE A 101 -10.11 -31.78 -21.19
N LEU A 102 -10.22 -30.49 -21.50
CA LEU A 102 -10.26 -29.96 -22.84
C LEU A 102 -8.87 -29.45 -23.23
N ASP A 103 -8.21 -30.16 -24.16
CA ASP A 103 -6.92 -29.78 -24.73
C ASP A 103 -7.13 -28.97 -26.02
N LEU A 104 -6.57 -27.75 -26.05
CA LEU A 104 -6.42 -26.93 -27.26
C LEU A 104 -4.98 -27.07 -27.75
N ARG A 105 -4.76 -27.65 -28.93
CA ARG A 105 -3.45 -28.13 -29.42
C ARG A 105 -2.91 -27.36 -30.63
N GLY A 106 -3.37 -26.13 -30.82
CA GLY A 106 -2.90 -25.20 -31.84
C GLY A 106 -3.95 -24.94 -32.92
N SER A 107 -4.27 -23.67 -33.16
CA SER A 107 -5.42 -23.25 -33.99
C SER A 107 -6.78 -23.77 -33.52
N ASP A 108 -6.83 -24.44 -32.36
CA ASP A 108 -8.07 -24.92 -31.76
C ASP A 108 -8.81 -23.76 -31.09
N SER A 109 -10.12 -23.85 -31.08
CA SER A 109 -11.00 -22.85 -30.50
C SER A 109 -12.06 -23.47 -29.59
N PHE A 110 -12.44 -22.67 -28.61
CA PHE A 110 -13.44 -22.96 -27.62
C PHE A 110 -14.35 -21.72 -27.52
N ARG A 111 -15.66 -21.92 -27.69
CA ARG A 111 -16.69 -20.91 -27.45
C ARG A 111 -17.71 -21.48 -26.48
N GLY A 112 -17.83 -20.88 -25.29
CA GLY A 112 -18.71 -21.37 -24.23
C GLY A 112 -19.80 -20.39 -23.83
N ILE A 113 -20.93 -20.93 -23.35
CA ILE A 113 -21.96 -20.20 -22.62
C ILE A 113 -22.27 -20.98 -21.35
N GLY A 114 -22.26 -20.31 -20.20
CA GLY A 114 -22.51 -20.95 -18.90
C GLY A 114 -21.24 -21.53 -18.29
N LYS A 115 -21.41 -22.48 -17.36
CA LYS A 115 -20.30 -23.04 -16.57
C LYS A 115 -19.44 -23.97 -17.42
N VAL A 116 -18.12 -23.85 -17.26
CA VAL A 116 -17.16 -24.78 -17.85
C VAL A 116 -16.74 -25.75 -16.77
N LEU A 117 -17.20 -27.00 -16.89
CA LEU A 117 -16.93 -28.06 -15.91
C LEU A 117 -15.61 -28.81 -16.19
N GLN A 118 -15.04 -28.60 -17.38
CA GLN A 118 -13.79 -29.22 -17.80
C GLN A 118 -12.61 -28.34 -17.40
N THR A 119 -11.49 -28.96 -17.06
CA THR A 119 -10.20 -28.26 -16.99
C THR A 119 -9.75 -27.93 -18.40
N VAL A 120 -9.10 -26.78 -18.60
CA VAL A 120 -8.59 -26.37 -19.92
C VAL A 120 -7.08 -26.37 -19.94
N SER A 121 -6.52 -27.06 -20.94
CA SER A 121 -5.09 -27.18 -21.20
C SER A 121 -4.79 -26.64 -22.59
N VAL A 122 -3.76 -25.80 -22.71
CA VAL A 122 -3.40 -25.12 -23.97
C VAL A 122 -1.97 -25.46 -24.35
N GLN A 123 -1.79 -25.93 -25.58
CA GLN A 123 -0.53 -26.31 -26.20
C GLN A 123 -0.42 -25.63 -27.57
N ASN A 124 0.81 -25.37 -28.01
CA ASN A 124 1.09 -24.67 -29.27
C ASN A 124 0.38 -23.30 -29.36
N SER A 125 0.58 -22.60 -30.48
CA SER A 125 0.08 -21.25 -30.67
C SER A 125 -1.31 -21.17 -31.33
N ALA A 126 -1.87 -19.97 -31.37
CA ALA A 126 -3.10 -19.63 -32.10
C ALA A 126 -4.37 -20.31 -31.57
N ASN A 127 -4.38 -20.73 -30.31
CA ASN A 127 -5.61 -21.20 -29.67
C ASN A 127 -6.51 -20.03 -29.27
N ARG A 128 -7.82 -20.25 -29.20
CA ARG A 128 -8.80 -19.21 -28.88
C ARG A 128 -9.86 -19.68 -27.89
N ILE A 129 -10.13 -18.87 -26.87
CA ILE A 129 -11.24 -19.04 -25.92
C ILE A 129 -12.12 -17.80 -25.99
N GLU A 130 -13.42 -17.97 -26.23
CA GLU A 130 -14.33 -16.83 -26.40
C GLU A 130 -15.77 -17.10 -25.90
N GLY A 131 -16.59 -16.04 -25.90
CA GLY A 131 -18.00 -16.10 -25.52
C GLY A 131 -18.22 -15.70 -24.05
N GLN A 132 -19.14 -16.38 -23.37
CA GLN A 132 -19.48 -16.11 -21.96
C GLN A 132 -19.29 -17.35 -21.07
N PRO A 133 -18.11 -18.01 -21.09
CA PRO A 133 -17.81 -19.14 -20.23
C PRO A 133 -17.55 -18.71 -18.78
N GLN A 134 -18.12 -19.42 -17.81
CA GLN A 134 -17.82 -19.27 -16.40
C GLN A 134 -16.87 -20.40 -15.97
N PHE A 135 -15.57 -20.11 -15.99
CA PHE A 135 -14.56 -21.07 -15.56
C PHE A 135 -14.59 -21.24 -14.04
N THR A 136 -14.76 -22.48 -13.58
CA THR A 136 -14.60 -22.83 -12.16
C THR A 136 -13.22 -23.40 -11.84
N GLY A 137 -12.51 -23.88 -12.87
CA GLY A 137 -11.14 -24.37 -12.78
C GLY A 137 -10.16 -23.46 -13.53
N ASP A 138 -8.87 -23.72 -13.33
CA ASP A 138 -7.81 -22.94 -13.96
C ASP A 138 -7.66 -23.27 -15.45
N ILE A 139 -7.20 -22.27 -16.22
CA ILE A 139 -6.73 -22.44 -17.59
C ILE A 139 -5.21 -22.56 -17.54
N THR A 140 -4.65 -23.63 -18.10
CA THR A 140 -3.21 -23.89 -18.03
C THR A 140 -2.59 -23.96 -19.41
N LEU A 141 -1.69 -23.02 -19.72
CA LEU A 141 -0.77 -23.14 -20.85
C LEU A 141 0.33 -24.11 -20.45
N LEU A 142 0.70 -25.07 -21.30
CA LEU A 142 1.59 -26.16 -20.86
C LEU A 142 3.07 -25.77 -20.88
N ASP A 143 3.48 -24.88 -21.77
CA ASP A 143 4.88 -24.49 -21.97
C ASP A 143 5.01 -23.14 -22.72
N SER A 144 6.25 -22.77 -23.05
CA SER A 144 6.58 -21.53 -23.77
C SER A 144 6.11 -21.47 -25.22
N SER A 145 5.75 -22.60 -25.84
CA SER A 145 5.16 -22.64 -27.18
C SER A 145 3.65 -22.39 -27.16
N ALA A 146 3.02 -22.50 -25.99
CA ALA A 146 1.59 -22.29 -25.82
C ALA A 146 1.19 -20.82 -25.99
N GLY A 147 0.22 -20.58 -26.86
CA GLY A 147 -0.37 -19.27 -27.12
C GLY A 147 -1.89 -19.33 -27.06
N LEU A 148 -2.47 -18.45 -26.26
CA LEU A 148 -3.92 -18.35 -26.06
C LEU A 148 -4.39 -16.91 -26.33
N THR A 149 -5.31 -16.76 -27.27
CA THR A 149 -6.16 -15.58 -27.37
C THR A 149 -7.41 -15.79 -26.52
N ILE A 150 -7.68 -14.87 -25.59
CA ILE A 150 -8.86 -14.88 -24.74
C ILE A 150 -9.77 -13.70 -25.08
N ALA A 151 -11.03 -13.99 -25.40
CA ALA A 151 -12.08 -13.05 -25.78
C ALA A 151 -13.37 -13.40 -25.03
N ILE A 152 -13.26 -13.57 -23.72
CA ILE A 152 -14.40 -13.88 -22.85
C ILE A 152 -15.03 -12.58 -22.33
N GLN A 153 -16.35 -12.58 -22.21
CA GLN A 153 -17.14 -11.45 -21.71
C GLN A 153 -17.62 -11.65 -20.27
N SER A 154 -17.26 -12.79 -19.69
CA SER A 154 -17.57 -13.21 -18.32
C SER A 154 -16.35 -13.00 -17.42
N VAL A 155 -16.60 -12.90 -16.11
CA VAL A 155 -15.53 -12.90 -15.12
C VAL A 155 -14.90 -14.29 -15.06
N CYS A 156 -13.56 -14.35 -15.12
CA CYS A 156 -12.80 -15.57 -14.99
C CYS A 156 -12.74 -16.01 -13.53
N GLY A 157 -13.33 -17.17 -13.22
CA GLY A 157 -13.34 -17.74 -11.87
C GLY A 157 -12.16 -18.66 -11.55
N GLY A 158 -11.27 -18.90 -12.52
CA GLY A 158 -10.02 -19.65 -12.36
C GLY A 158 -8.79 -18.77 -12.55
N ASN A 159 -7.62 -19.29 -12.19
CA ASN A 159 -6.36 -18.67 -12.60
C ASN A 159 -6.08 -18.93 -14.09
N ILE A 160 -5.22 -18.12 -14.67
CA ILE A 160 -4.58 -18.43 -15.97
C ILE A 160 -3.10 -18.67 -15.71
N ASN A 161 -2.70 -19.95 -15.73
CA ASN A 161 -1.31 -20.37 -15.53
C ASN A 161 -0.58 -20.30 -16.87
N LEU A 162 0.41 -19.41 -16.97
CA LEU A 162 1.10 -19.13 -18.23
C LEU A 162 2.20 -20.13 -18.57
N ASN A 163 2.93 -20.66 -17.58
CA ASN A 163 4.05 -21.61 -17.76
C ASN A 163 5.02 -21.23 -18.92
N SER A 164 5.41 -19.96 -18.95
CA SER A 164 6.24 -19.29 -19.97
C SER A 164 5.56 -19.03 -21.32
N GLY A 165 4.30 -19.41 -21.49
CA GLY A 165 3.51 -19.16 -22.68
C GLY A 165 3.01 -17.71 -22.81
N ARG A 166 2.16 -17.49 -23.81
CA ARG A 166 1.63 -16.16 -24.18
C ARG A 166 0.12 -16.10 -24.08
N LEU A 167 -0.40 -15.15 -23.31
CA LEU A 167 -1.80 -14.78 -23.26
C LEU A 167 -2.01 -13.47 -24.03
N ARG A 168 -2.99 -13.45 -24.93
CA ARG A 168 -3.42 -12.25 -25.66
C ARG A 168 -4.88 -11.95 -25.39
N LEU A 169 -5.20 -10.73 -24.97
CA LEU A 169 -6.57 -10.29 -24.75
C LEU A 169 -7.18 -9.75 -26.06
N GLU A 170 -8.39 -10.18 -26.38
CA GLU A 170 -9.23 -9.60 -27.44
C GLU A 170 -10.53 -8.99 -26.92
N ASP A 171 -10.79 -9.13 -25.62
CA ASP A 171 -11.86 -8.46 -24.89
C ASP A 171 -11.34 -8.11 -23.49
N LYS A 172 -12.12 -7.34 -22.72
CA LYS A 172 -11.83 -7.07 -21.31
C LYS A 172 -11.76 -8.38 -20.53
N LEU A 173 -10.69 -8.56 -19.74
CA LEU A 173 -10.56 -9.68 -18.82
C LEU A 173 -10.72 -9.21 -17.37
N SER A 174 -11.62 -9.85 -16.63
CA SER A 174 -11.79 -9.63 -15.20
C SER A 174 -11.68 -10.93 -14.44
N PHE A 175 -11.05 -10.92 -13.27
CA PHE A 175 -10.94 -12.06 -12.38
C PHE A 175 -11.89 -11.94 -11.17
N LEU A 176 -12.32 -13.08 -10.64
CA LEU A 176 -12.91 -13.15 -9.29
C LEU A 176 -11.83 -12.90 -8.22
N ASP A 177 -12.27 -12.67 -6.99
CA ASP A 177 -11.40 -12.55 -5.82
C ASP A 177 -10.39 -13.69 -5.72
N GLN A 178 -9.12 -13.34 -5.44
CA GLN A 178 -8.00 -14.27 -5.30
C GLN A 178 -7.65 -15.09 -6.56
N LYS A 179 -8.19 -14.70 -7.73
CA LYS A 179 -7.82 -15.27 -9.02
C LYS A 179 -6.93 -14.30 -9.78
N GLN A 180 -5.96 -14.84 -10.50
CA GLN A 180 -4.94 -14.04 -11.17
C GLN A 180 -4.34 -14.76 -12.38
N ILE A 181 -3.51 -14.02 -13.11
CA ILE A 181 -2.56 -14.58 -14.06
C ILE A 181 -1.35 -15.07 -13.26
N VAL A 182 -1.01 -16.35 -13.40
CA VAL A 182 0.12 -16.96 -12.71
C VAL A 182 1.25 -17.14 -13.71
N GLY A 183 2.36 -16.46 -13.45
CA GLY A 183 3.56 -16.52 -14.29
C GLY A 183 4.36 -17.83 -14.14
N PRO A 184 5.51 -17.93 -14.84
CA PRO A 184 6.05 -16.89 -15.72
C PRO A 184 5.35 -16.84 -17.08
N GLY A 185 5.48 -15.74 -17.83
CA GLY A 185 5.00 -15.66 -19.22
C GLY A 185 4.73 -14.25 -19.73
N ILE A 186 4.12 -14.16 -20.91
CA ILE A 186 3.81 -12.89 -21.59
C ILE A 186 2.30 -12.64 -21.58
N VAL A 187 1.89 -11.43 -21.21
CA VAL A 187 0.52 -10.94 -21.33
C VAL A 187 0.47 -9.75 -22.29
N GLU A 188 -0.18 -9.96 -23.43
CA GLU A 188 -0.49 -8.92 -24.41
C GLU A 188 -1.93 -8.42 -24.18
N CYS A 189 -2.10 -7.25 -23.55
CA CYS A 189 -3.44 -6.73 -23.34
C CYS A 189 -4.08 -6.21 -24.63
N ASN A 190 -3.28 -5.85 -25.64
CA ASN A 190 -3.78 -5.42 -26.95
C ASN A 190 -4.83 -4.28 -26.82
N ASN A 191 -4.52 -3.29 -25.97
CA ASN A 191 -5.40 -2.17 -25.60
C ASN A 191 -6.71 -2.54 -24.87
N ASN A 192 -6.86 -3.79 -24.44
CA ASN A 192 -7.98 -4.22 -23.60
C ASN A 192 -7.66 -4.08 -22.11
N LYS A 193 -8.73 -3.92 -21.33
CA LYS A 193 -8.67 -3.78 -19.87
C LYS A 193 -8.45 -5.11 -19.17
N LEU A 194 -7.59 -5.11 -18.16
CA LEU A 194 -7.38 -6.21 -17.22
C LEU A 194 -7.72 -5.76 -15.79
N ASP A 195 -8.71 -6.40 -15.17
CA ASP A 195 -9.15 -6.14 -13.79
C ASP A 195 -8.92 -7.38 -12.91
N PHE A 196 -8.29 -7.19 -11.75
CA PHE A 196 -8.20 -8.23 -10.72
C PHE A 196 -9.38 -8.19 -9.74
N GLY A 197 -9.55 -9.24 -8.93
CA GLY A 197 -10.54 -9.28 -7.85
C GLY A 197 -10.14 -8.46 -6.61
N GLY A 198 -11.11 -8.12 -5.75
CA GLY A 198 -10.96 -7.18 -4.64
C GLY A 198 -10.28 -7.75 -3.38
N LYS A 199 -9.54 -8.87 -3.50
CA LYS A 199 -8.80 -9.50 -2.41
C LYS A 199 -7.31 -9.53 -2.71
N PRO A 200 -6.45 -9.40 -1.68
CA PRO A 200 -5.02 -9.30 -1.89
C PRO A 200 -4.44 -10.42 -2.75
N LEU A 201 -3.46 -10.07 -3.58
CA LEU A 201 -2.79 -10.98 -4.51
C LEU A 201 -1.30 -11.08 -4.21
N THR A 202 -0.71 -12.20 -4.64
CA THR A 202 0.75 -12.41 -4.55
C THR A 202 1.25 -12.95 -5.89
N PHE A 203 2.21 -12.23 -6.47
CA PHE A 203 2.90 -12.60 -7.69
C PHE A 203 4.33 -13.06 -7.36
N SER A 204 4.53 -14.38 -7.43
CA SER A 204 5.81 -15.03 -7.15
C SER A 204 6.61 -15.43 -8.40
N ALA A 205 6.06 -15.22 -9.58
CA ALA A 205 6.69 -15.54 -10.85
C ALA A 205 6.62 -14.37 -11.84
N SER A 206 7.68 -14.21 -12.63
CA SER A 206 7.88 -13.04 -13.47
C SER A 206 6.88 -12.93 -14.62
N ILE A 207 6.33 -11.75 -14.86
CA ILE A 207 5.38 -11.50 -15.96
C ILE A 207 5.93 -10.41 -16.86
N THR A 208 5.87 -10.65 -18.17
CA THR A 208 6.11 -9.62 -19.19
C THR A 208 4.77 -9.06 -19.67
N TRP A 209 4.53 -7.80 -19.37
CA TRP A 209 3.39 -7.02 -19.83
C TRP A 209 3.74 -6.32 -21.14
N SER A 210 2.98 -6.59 -22.19
CA SER A 210 3.19 -5.98 -23.51
C SER A 210 1.97 -5.20 -23.95
N ASN A 211 2.16 -3.91 -24.23
CA ASN A 211 1.10 -2.99 -24.62
C ASN A 211 -0.10 -3.07 -23.66
N ALA A 212 0.21 -3.09 -22.36
CA ALA A 212 -0.72 -3.27 -21.26
C ALA A 212 -1.28 -1.91 -20.82
N THR A 213 -2.08 -1.27 -21.67
CA THR A 213 -2.50 0.13 -21.50
C THR A 213 -3.58 0.36 -20.44
N ASP A 214 -4.11 -0.69 -19.81
CA ASP A 214 -5.17 -0.59 -18.79
C ASP A 214 -5.16 -1.82 -17.85
N VAL A 215 -4.12 -1.93 -17.02
CA VAL A 215 -4.00 -2.96 -15.97
C VAL A 215 -4.37 -2.34 -14.62
N ASN A 216 -5.35 -2.91 -13.94
CA ASN A 216 -5.92 -2.34 -12.71
C ASN A 216 -5.70 -3.25 -11.51
N LEU A 217 -4.92 -2.76 -10.55
CA LEU A 217 -4.85 -3.37 -9.22
C LEU A 217 -6.06 -2.91 -8.42
N THR A 218 -6.89 -3.86 -7.99
CA THR A 218 -8.13 -3.60 -7.24
C THR A 218 -8.00 -3.92 -5.75
N SER A 219 -6.80 -4.32 -5.32
CA SER A 219 -6.46 -4.61 -3.93
C SER A 219 -4.94 -4.56 -3.72
N HIS A 220 -4.49 -4.71 -2.47
CA HIS A 220 -3.08 -4.86 -2.13
C HIS A 220 -2.45 -6.04 -2.89
N THR A 221 -1.35 -5.78 -3.59
CA THR A 221 -0.65 -6.77 -4.42
C THR A 221 0.80 -6.86 -3.97
N SER A 222 1.25 -8.04 -3.57
CA SER A 222 2.65 -8.29 -3.23
C SER A 222 3.40 -8.92 -4.40
N LEU A 223 4.60 -8.42 -4.69
CA LEU A 223 5.46 -8.90 -5.77
C LEU A 223 6.81 -9.36 -5.20
N SER A 224 7.18 -10.61 -5.48
CA SER A 224 8.48 -11.20 -5.10
C SER A 224 9.30 -11.65 -6.31
N SER A 225 8.95 -11.13 -7.50
CA SER A 225 9.55 -11.48 -8.79
C SER A 225 9.54 -10.26 -9.72
N THR A 226 9.94 -10.45 -10.97
CA THR A 226 10.10 -9.32 -11.92
C THR A 226 8.86 -9.11 -12.77
N TRP A 227 8.36 -7.87 -12.78
CA TRP A 227 7.43 -7.41 -13.81
C TRP A 227 8.18 -6.61 -14.86
N THR A 228 8.16 -7.08 -16.12
CA THR A 228 8.78 -6.41 -17.26
C THR A 228 7.71 -5.77 -18.14
N PHE A 229 7.90 -4.51 -18.52
CA PHE A 229 6.95 -3.74 -19.32
C PHE A 229 7.57 -3.39 -20.68
N ILE A 230 6.91 -3.81 -21.77
CA ILE A 230 7.33 -3.62 -23.16
C ILE A 230 6.27 -2.81 -23.91
N GLY A 231 6.68 -1.77 -24.65
CA GLY A 231 5.78 -0.84 -25.35
C GLY A 231 5.15 0.17 -24.40
N THR A 232 3.89 0.54 -24.65
CA THR A 232 3.15 1.50 -23.82
C THR A 232 2.28 0.77 -22.81
N ASN A 233 2.51 1.00 -21.53
CA ASN A 233 1.85 0.28 -20.44
C ASN A 233 1.32 1.25 -19.39
N ASN A 234 0.17 0.95 -18.79
CA ASN A 234 -0.42 1.71 -17.71
C ASN A 234 -0.86 0.76 -16.61
N LEU A 235 -0.24 0.92 -15.45
CA LEU A 235 -0.59 0.22 -14.22
C LEU A 235 -1.29 1.22 -13.30
N ASN A 236 -2.60 1.03 -13.12
CA ASN A 236 -3.43 1.84 -12.24
C ASN A 236 -3.66 1.11 -10.92
N GLY A 237 -3.29 1.74 -9.81
CA GLY A 237 -3.45 1.21 -8.47
C GLY A 237 -4.84 1.42 -7.86
N HIS A 238 -5.65 2.37 -8.35
CA HIS A 238 -6.91 2.79 -7.70
C HIS A 238 -6.77 3.04 -6.19
N GLY A 239 -5.65 3.65 -5.78
CA GLY A 239 -5.28 3.92 -4.39
C GLY A 239 -4.73 2.71 -3.62
N ASN A 240 -4.57 1.55 -4.28
CA ASN A 240 -4.03 0.35 -3.67
C ASN A 240 -2.50 0.34 -3.61
N VAL A 241 -1.99 -0.65 -2.87
CA VAL A 241 -0.56 -0.85 -2.63
C VAL A 241 0.00 -1.94 -3.55
N LEU A 242 1.12 -1.64 -4.20
CA LEU A 242 2.03 -2.63 -4.77
C LEU A 242 3.25 -2.77 -3.86
N ASP A 243 3.39 -3.93 -3.23
CA ASP A 243 4.42 -4.19 -2.22
C ASP A 243 5.60 -4.96 -2.84
N LEU A 244 6.77 -4.31 -2.90
CA LEU A 244 8.02 -4.85 -3.41
C LEU A 244 8.95 -5.37 -2.29
N SER A 245 8.53 -5.31 -1.02
CA SER A 245 9.36 -5.65 0.14
C SER A 245 9.88 -7.10 0.10
N SER A 246 9.19 -7.97 -0.64
CA SER A 246 9.57 -9.39 -0.84
C SER A 246 10.56 -9.60 -2.00
N GLY A 247 11.24 -8.54 -2.46
CA GLY A 247 12.25 -8.62 -3.52
C GLY A 247 11.66 -8.57 -4.93
N GLY A 248 10.52 -7.92 -5.11
CA GLY A 248 9.98 -7.62 -6.42
C GLY A 248 10.70 -6.45 -7.09
N ASP A 249 10.77 -6.49 -8.42
CA ASP A 249 11.29 -5.40 -9.24
C ASP A 249 10.44 -5.14 -10.49
N ILE A 250 10.51 -3.90 -10.96
CA ILE A 250 9.85 -3.39 -12.14
C ILE A 250 10.92 -3.02 -13.16
N VAL A 251 10.82 -3.64 -14.34
CA VAL A 251 11.69 -3.41 -15.48
C VAL A 251 10.87 -2.73 -16.57
N VAL A 252 11.36 -1.61 -17.09
CA VAL A 252 10.83 -0.96 -18.29
C VAL A 252 11.84 -1.18 -19.41
N ASP A 253 11.43 -1.91 -20.43
CA ASP A 253 12.29 -2.32 -21.54
C ASP A 253 12.67 -1.13 -22.43
N ALA A 254 13.53 -1.39 -23.42
CA ALA A 254 13.94 -0.37 -24.36
C ALA A 254 12.76 0.20 -25.16
N ALA A 255 12.83 1.50 -25.49
CA ALA A 255 11.77 2.22 -26.19
C ALA A 255 10.36 2.06 -25.59
N SER A 256 10.28 1.80 -24.28
CA SER A 256 9.02 1.48 -23.58
C SER A 256 8.66 2.55 -22.55
N THR A 257 7.37 2.74 -22.31
CA THR A 257 6.85 3.67 -21.31
C THR A 257 5.91 2.94 -20.36
N LEU A 258 6.14 3.09 -19.05
CA LEU A 258 5.23 2.65 -18.00
C LEU A 258 4.62 3.87 -17.31
N TYR A 259 3.31 3.98 -17.36
CA TYR A 259 2.52 4.91 -16.54
C TYR A 259 2.14 4.22 -15.23
N LEU A 260 2.48 4.85 -14.12
CA LEU A 260 2.06 4.50 -12.78
C LEU A 260 1.05 5.55 -12.32
N THR A 261 -0.18 5.11 -12.09
CA THR A 261 -1.29 6.01 -11.72
C THR A 261 -1.96 5.55 -10.45
N ASP A 262 -2.22 6.48 -9.52
CA ASP A 262 -3.03 6.24 -8.32
C ASP A 262 -2.58 5.00 -7.54
N ILE A 263 -1.29 4.93 -7.22
CA ILE A 263 -0.67 3.73 -6.64
C ILE A 263 0.32 4.09 -5.54
N ALA A 264 0.32 3.29 -4.47
CA ALA A 264 1.34 3.32 -3.44
C ALA A 264 2.31 2.15 -3.64
N ILE A 265 3.58 2.42 -3.87
CA ILE A 265 4.63 1.40 -3.96
C ILE A 265 5.38 1.35 -2.64
N LYS A 266 5.36 0.18 -2.00
CA LYS A 266 6.03 -0.06 -0.71
C LYS A 266 7.29 -0.91 -0.90
N GLY A 267 8.29 -0.68 -0.05
CA GLY A 267 9.50 -1.51 0.00
C GLY A 267 10.36 -1.40 -1.26
N ALA A 268 10.29 -0.25 -1.95
CA ALA A 268 11.05 0.00 -3.14
C ALA A 268 12.53 0.01 -2.78
N GLY A 269 13.20 -1.10 -3.04
CA GLY A 269 14.59 -1.27 -2.64
C GLY A 269 14.80 -1.97 -1.31
N ASP A 270 13.89 -2.78 -0.77
CA ASP A 270 14.20 -3.50 0.48
C ASP A 270 15.25 -4.61 0.26
N LEU A 271 15.07 -5.48 -0.75
CA LEU A 271 15.96 -6.63 -1.03
C LEU A 271 16.79 -6.54 -2.32
N ILE A 272 16.26 -5.90 -3.36
CA ILE A 272 16.96 -5.68 -4.65
C ILE A 272 16.76 -4.25 -5.15
N GLN A 273 17.41 -3.86 -6.24
CA GLN A 273 17.09 -2.60 -6.91
C GLN A 273 15.68 -2.70 -7.54
N PRO A 274 14.73 -1.79 -7.21
CA PRO A 274 13.32 -1.98 -7.52
C PRO A 274 12.94 -1.54 -8.93
N PHE A 275 13.71 -0.64 -9.55
CA PHE A 275 13.38 -0.04 -10.85
C PHE A 275 14.57 -0.15 -11.80
N TRP A 276 14.32 -0.75 -12.96
CA TRP A 276 15.30 -0.89 -14.04
C TRP A 276 14.74 -0.29 -15.33
N LEU A 277 15.36 0.78 -15.81
CA LEU A 277 15.07 1.38 -17.11
C LEU A 277 16.20 0.96 -18.05
N LEU A 278 15.90 0.11 -19.04
CA LEU A 278 16.94 -0.63 -19.77
C LEU A 278 17.68 0.18 -20.84
N SER A 279 17.14 1.32 -21.26
CA SER A 279 17.79 2.23 -22.20
C SER A 279 17.40 3.69 -21.98
N GLY A 280 18.06 4.61 -22.69
CA GLY A 280 17.85 6.06 -22.55
C GLY A 280 16.45 6.52 -22.96
N ASP A 281 15.73 5.73 -23.76
CA ASP A 281 14.34 5.97 -24.17
C ASP A 281 13.31 5.19 -23.34
N SER A 282 13.75 4.37 -22.37
CA SER A 282 12.86 3.79 -21.35
C SER A 282 12.35 4.91 -20.44
N LYS A 283 11.03 4.93 -20.19
CA LYS A 283 10.37 5.99 -19.41
C LYS A 283 9.41 5.43 -18.37
N MET A 284 9.46 5.96 -17.16
CA MET A 284 8.43 5.76 -16.14
C MET A 284 7.74 7.10 -15.86
N VAL A 285 6.42 7.14 -15.99
CA VAL A 285 5.59 8.33 -15.77
C VAL A 285 4.75 8.12 -14.52
N MET A 286 4.70 9.13 -13.64
CA MET A 286 4.04 9.04 -12.34
C MET A 286 2.98 10.14 -12.18
N SER A 287 1.77 9.73 -11.79
CA SER A 287 0.67 10.61 -11.46
C SER A 287 -0.16 10.05 -10.29
N ASN A 288 -0.31 10.83 -9.21
CA ASN A 288 -0.91 10.37 -7.95
C ASN A 288 -0.19 9.14 -7.36
N VAL A 289 1.13 9.23 -7.19
CA VAL A 289 1.97 8.09 -6.76
C VAL A 289 2.63 8.37 -5.42
N PHE A 290 2.63 7.37 -4.54
CA PHE A 290 3.47 7.35 -3.34
C PHE A 290 4.51 6.23 -3.47
N ILE A 291 5.79 6.50 -3.21
CA ILE A 291 6.85 5.47 -3.21
C ILE A 291 7.62 5.52 -1.90
N GLU A 292 7.60 4.42 -1.15
CA GLU A 292 8.40 4.26 0.08
C GLU A 292 9.73 3.57 -0.24
N LEU A 293 10.85 4.23 0.06
CA LEU A 293 12.17 3.66 -0.13
C LEU A 293 12.52 2.64 0.97
N GLY A 294 13.13 1.55 0.52
CA GLY A 294 13.73 0.49 1.32
C GLY A 294 15.25 0.55 1.44
N ARG A 295 15.90 1.25 0.50
CA ARG A 295 17.35 1.51 0.46
C ARG A 295 17.66 2.76 -0.36
N ASN A 296 18.94 3.12 -0.43
CA ASN A 296 19.42 4.09 -1.42
C ASN A 296 19.19 3.60 -2.86
N LEU A 297 18.46 4.39 -3.64
CA LEU A 297 18.16 4.09 -5.03
C LEU A 297 19.11 4.85 -5.96
N THR A 298 19.52 4.23 -7.07
CA THR A 298 20.25 4.92 -8.15
C THR A 298 19.58 4.65 -9.48
N THR A 299 19.23 5.71 -10.20
CA THR A 299 18.75 5.66 -11.58
C THR A 299 19.90 6.04 -12.51
N THR A 300 20.40 5.07 -13.27
CA THR A 300 21.58 5.20 -14.14
C THR A 300 21.24 5.37 -15.63
N CYS A 301 20.01 5.06 -16.01
CA CYS A 301 19.52 5.10 -17.40
C CYS A 301 18.02 5.43 -17.42
N GLY A 302 17.50 5.76 -18.60
CA GLY A 302 16.11 6.13 -18.83
C GLY A 302 15.67 7.42 -18.15
N SER A 303 14.35 7.65 -18.15
CA SER A 303 13.74 8.85 -17.59
C SER A 303 12.62 8.52 -16.60
N ILE A 304 12.61 9.26 -15.49
CA ILE A 304 11.48 9.31 -14.56
C ILE A 304 10.78 10.65 -14.77
N TYR A 305 9.48 10.62 -15.02
CA TYR A 305 8.67 11.78 -15.35
C TYR A 305 7.52 11.92 -14.35
N VAL A 306 7.48 13.04 -13.65
CA VAL A 306 6.47 13.33 -12.63
C VAL A 306 5.54 14.40 -13.18
N GLU A 307 4.30 14.00 -13.51
CA GLU A 307 3.28 14.87 -14.10
C GLU A 307 2.03 15.07 -13.23
N GLY A 308 1.90 14.29 -12.16
CA GLY A 308 0.86 14.46 -11.14
C GLY A 308 1.42 14.49 -9.72
N PRO A 309 0.56 14.69 -8.71
CA PRO A 309 0.97 14.67 -7.30
C PRO A 309 1.78 13.41 -7.00
N THR A 310 3.02 13.56 -6.54
CA THR A 310 3.90 12.41 -6.26
C THR A 310 4.73 12.68 -5.02
N THR A 311 4.80 11.69 -4.14
CA THR A 311 5.56 11.75 -2.89
C THR A 311 6.48 10.55 -2.78
N TRP A 312 7.73 10.79 -2.43
CA TRP A 312 8.70 9.74 -2.09
C TRP A 312 8.97 9.77 -0.60
N GLY A 313 8.59 8.70 0.10
CA GLY A 313 8.97 8.41 1.47
C GLY A 313 10.44 8.01 1.52
N MET A 314 11.31 9.00 1.68
CA MET A 314 12.77 8.87 1.64
C MET A 314 13.32 8.11 2.85
N LYS A 315 12.71 8.23 4.03
CA LYS A 315 13.31 7.81 5.32
C LYS A 315 14.73 8.40 5.43
N ASN A 316 15.73 7.63 5.84
CA ASN A 316 17.15 7.99 5.79
C ASN A 316 17.84 7.64 4.45
N TYR A 317 17.09 7.27 3.41
CA TYR A 317 17.63 6.85 2.12
C TYR A 317 17.62 7.96 1.09
N SER A 318 18.58 7.90 0.18
CA SER A 318 18.72 8.87 -0.92
C SER A 318 18.44 8.23 -2.27
N TRP A 319 17.96 9.04 -3.19
CA TRP A 319 17.75 8.66 -4.58
C TRP A 319 18.69 9.46 -5.49
N THR A 320 19.57 8.76 -6.21
CA THR A 320 20.59 9.39 -7.05
C THR A 320 20.28 9.20 -8.52
N PHE A 321 20.35 10.28 -9.30
CA PHE A 321 20.34 10.25 -10.76
C PHE A 321 21.75 10.51 -11.29
N ASN A 322 22.30 9.58 -12.06
CA ASN A 322 23.64 9.72 -12.62
C ASN A 322 23.76 9.01 -13.98
N THR A 323 24.95 9.06 -14.58
CA THR A 323 25.28 8.42 -15.87
C THR A 323 24.40 8.92 -17.01
N ALA A 324 23.22 8.32 -17.24
CA ALA A 324 22.24 8.73 -18.22
C ALA A 324 20.79 8.76 -17.68
N GLY A 325 20.61 8.53 -16.37
CA GLY A 325 19.29 8.54 -15.73
C GLY A 325 18.81 9.97 -15.49
N THR A 326 17.57 10.28 -15.86
CA THR A 326 17.02 11.65 -15.76
C THR A 326 15.73 11.72 -14.95
N LEU A 327 15.50 12.87 -14.32
CA LEU A 327 14.25 13.25 -13.65
C LEU A 327 13.65 14.48 -14.34
N THR A 328 12.38 14.39 -14.68
CA THR A 328 11.57 15.55 -15.09
C THR A 328 10.42 15.74 -14.12
N VAL A 329 10.20 16.97 -13.64
CA VAL A 329 9.02 17.36 -12.86
C VAL A 329 8.27 18.43 -13.64
N ASP A 330 7.02 18.15 -13.97
CA ASP A 330 6.21 18.95 -14.89
C ASP A 330 4.90 19.40 -14.23
N GLY A 331 4.73 20.72 -14.05
CA GLY A 331 3.47 21.30 -13.58
C GLY A 331 3.06 20.96 -12.13
N THR A 332 3.89 20.22 -11.39
CA THR A 332 3.55 19.66 -10.07
C THR A 332 4.70 19.80 -9.06
N THR A 333 4.43 19.44 -7.81
CA THR A 333 5.48 19.29 -6.79
C THR A 333 5.77 17.82 -6.56
N LEU A 334 7.03 17.41 -6.76
CA LEU A 334 7.57 16.16 -6.24
C LEU A 334 7.93 16.37 -4.77
N TRP A 335 7.20 15.70 -3.88
CA TRP A 335 7.44 15.78 -2.44
C TRP A 335 8.43 14.71 -1.98
N LYS A 336 9.38 15.10 -1.14
CA LYS A 336 10.25 14.23 -0.37
C LYS A 336 9.72 14.19 1.05
N ASP A 337 9.41 13.02 1.56
CA ASP A 337 8.94 12.82 2.93
C ASP A 337 10.00 12.06 3.73
N GLY A 338 10.43 12.62 4.86
CA GLY A 338 11.39 11.98 5.75
C GLY A 338 10.79 10.83 6.55
N MET A 339 9.47 10.62 6.50
CA MET A 339 8.74 9.61 7.28
C MET A 339 9.10 9.71 8.78
N GLN A 340 9.04 10.94 9.32
CA GLN A 340 9.43 11.28 10.69
C GLN A 340 10.92 11.11 11.03
N ASN A 341 11.77 10.80 10.04
CA ASN A 341 13.20 10.75 10.25
C ASN A 341 13.80 12.17 10.22
N SER A 342 14.50 12.55 11.29
CA SER A 342 15.20 13.84 11.40
C SER A 342 16.38 13.95 10.42
N LEU A 343 16.96 12.83 10.03
CA LEU A 343 18.01 12.72 9.01
C LEU A 343 17.42 12.18 7.71
N SER A 344 16.40 12.87 7.19
CA SER A 344 15.79 12.51 5.92
C SER A 344 16.85 12.49 4.80
N GLY A 345 16.89 11.42 4.02
CA GLY A 345 17.70 11.39 2.81
C GLY A 345 17.16 12.34 1.73
N GLY A 346 17.89 12.44 0.62
CA GLY A 346 17.64 13.45 -0.42
C GLY A 346 17.60 12.89 -1.84
N ILE A 347 17.27 13.76 -2.79
CA ILE A 347 17.45 13.46 -4.21
C ILE A 347 18.77 14.11 -4.63
N ALA A 348 19.69 13.31 -5.17
CA ALA A 348 21.01 13.74 -5.62
C ALA A 348 21.12 13.58 -7.13
N PHE A 349 21.92 14.46 -7.75
CA PHE A 349 22.14 14.47 -9.19
C PHE A 349 23.63 14.47 -9.48
N GLY A 350 24.02 13.83 -10.58
CA GLY A 350 25.37 13.97 -11.14
C GLY A 350 25.68 15.40 -11.58
N THR A 351 26.93 15.63 -11.96
CA THR A 351 27.39 16.90 -12.53
C THR A 351 27.48 16.79 -14.06
N THR A 352 27.05 17.76 -14.86
CA THR A 352 26.30 19.00 -14.56
C THR A 352 24.81 18.72 -14.28
N LEU A 353 24.19 19.41 -13.31
CA LEU A 353 22.80 19.20 -12.89
C LEU A 353 21.78 19.18 -14.06
N ALA A 354 21.94 20.09 -15.02
CA ALA A 354 21.04 20.22 -16.17
C ALA A 354 20.97 18.96 -17.07
N ASN A 355 21.94 18.03 -16.94
CA ASN A 355 21.93 16.76 -17.66
C ASN A 355 20.98 15.73 -17.03
N TYR A 356 20.61 15.91 -15.75
CA TYR A 356 19.89 14.92 -14.96
C TYR A 356 18.55 15.41 -14.44
N LEU A 357 18.35 16.73 -14.34
CA LEU A 357 17.12 17.34 -13.83
C LEU A 357 16.54 18.34 -14.83
N THR A 358 15.26 18.16 -15.16
CA THR A 358 14.45 19.13 -15.89
C THR A 358 13.22 19.52 -15.06
N LEU A 359 12.98 20.82 -14.89
CA LEU A 359 11.79 21.36 -14.24
C LEU A 359 10.96 22.11 -15.29
N LEU A 360 9.76 21.63 -15.58
CA LEU A 360 8.87 22.17 -16.62
C LEU A 360 7.60 22.75 -15.99
N ASN A 361 7.01 23.77 -16.62
CA ASN A 361 5.72 24.34 -16.23
C ASN A 361 5.56 24.66 -14.73
N SER A 362 6.62 25.19 -14.10
CA SER A 362 6.70 25.44 -12.64
C SER A 362 6.78 24.19 -11.76
N GLY A 363 7.24 23.07 -12.31
CA GLY A 363 7.56 21.87 -11.56
C GLY A 363 8.60 22.14 -10.48
N THR A 364 8.40 21.60 -9.27
CA THR A 364 9.32 21.80 -8.14
C THR A 364 9.57 20.51 -7.37
N ILE A 365 10.69 20.46 -6.64
CA ILE A 365 10.99 19.40 -5.67
C ILE A 365 11.03 20.03 -4.30
N LYS A 366 10.25 19.50 -3.34
CA LYS A 366 10.16 20.06 -1.98
C LYS A 366 10.23 18.96 -0.94
N GLN A 367 10.64 19.31 0.28
CA GLN A 367 10.51 18.45 1.45
C GLN A 367 9.11 18.70 2.05
N VAL A 368 8.37 17.64 2.39
CA VAL A 368 7.18 17.76 3.23
C VAL A 368 7.62 18.39 4.53
N ALA A 369 6.97 19.49 4.93
CA ALA A 369 7.29 20.11 6.21
C ALA A 369 7.06 19.05 7.30
N ASN A 370 8.13 18.60 7.96
CA ASN A 370 7.97 17.92 9.23
C ASN A 370 7.31 18.96 10.14
N GLU A 371 6.06 18.74 10.51
CA GLU A 371 5.27 19.69 11.33
C GLU A 371 5.97 20.05 12.66
N ASP A 372 7.03 19.32 13.03
CA ASP A 372 7.78 19.47 14.28
C ASP A 372 9.26 19.87 14.16
N LEU A 373 9.79 20.23 12.99
CA LEU A 373 11.14 20.80 12.95
C LEU A 373 11.13 22.30 13.30
N ILE A 374 10.63 22.64 14.50
CA ILE A 374 11.02 23.87 15.20
C ILE A 374 12.46 23.68 15.68
N VAL A 375 13.39 23.51 14.73
CA VAL A 375 14.82 23.76 14.92
C VAL A 375 15.03 25.23 14.59
N VAL A 376 14.21 26.11 15.18
CA VAL A 376 14.63 27.48 15.40
C VAL A 376 15.49 27.44 16.64
N ASP A 377 16.74 27.04 16.39
CA ASP A 377 17.93 27.40 17.14
C ASP A 377 17.70 27.51 18.66
N THR A 378 17.49 26.34 19.29
CA THR A 378 17.42 26.23 20.76
C THR A 378 18.56 26.99 21.43
N ALA A 379 19.74 27.09 20.80
CA ALA A 379 20.85 27.89 21.29
C ALA A 379 20.57 29.42 21.30
N ALA A 380 19.88 29.96 20.30
CA ALA A 380 19.49 31.37 20.29
C ALA A 380 18.39 31.67 21.32
N LEU A 381 17.44 30.74 21.51
CA LEU A 381 16.43 30.85 22.56
C LEU A 381 17.06 30.74 23.95
N ASP A 382 17.95 29.77 24.18
CA ASP A 382 18.71 29.59 25.41
C ASP A 382 19.57 30.81 25.72
N THR A 383 20.23 31.39 24.71
CA THR A 383 20.98 32.64 24.84
C THR A 383 20.05 33.79 25.24
N ARG A 384 18.88 33.91 24.62
CA ARG A 384 17.90 34.96 24.93
C ARG A 384 17.34 34.80 26.35
N ILE A 385 17.03 33.58 26.77
CA ILE A 385 16.58 33.24 28.13
C ILE A 385 17.69 33.59 29.12
N THR A 386 18.92 33.15 28.89
CA THR A 386 20.08 33.42 29.75
C THR A 386 20.32 34.91 29.92
N ASN A 387 20.33 35.67 28.82
CA ASN A 387 20.50 37.12 28.86
C ASN A 387 19.35 37.82 29.60
N THR A 388 18.12 37.36 29.41
CA THR A 388 16.95 37.91 30.10
C THR A 388 17.03 37.63 31.61
N MET A 389 17.42 36.42 32.02
CA MET A 389 17.62 36.06 33.42
C MET A 389 18.73 36.91 34.06
N ASN A 390 19.86 37.09 33.37
CA ASN A 390 20.96 37.93 33.87
C ASN A 390 20.55 39.40 34.04
N ASN A 391 19.77 39.95 33.10
CA ASN A 391 19.24 41.30 33.21
C ASN A 391 18.28 41.47 34.39
N ILE A 392 17.35 40.52 34.57
CA ILE A 392 16.43 40.50 35.73
C ILE A 392 17.22 40.42 37.03
N TRP A 393 18.21 39.53 37.12
CA TRP A 393 19.05 39.38 38.30
C TRP A 393 19.84 40.66 38.62
N SER A 394 20.42 41.31 37.60
CA SER A 394 21.15 42.56 37.77
C SER A 394 20.25 43.70 38.25
N GLN A 395 19.02 43.80 37.72
CA GLN A 395 18.04 44.79 38.18
C GLN A 395 17.60 44.53 39.61
N TYR A 396 17.36 43.26 39.96
CA TYR A 396 17.01 42.86 41.32
C TYR A 396 18.13 43.23 42.31
N LEU A 397 19.39 42.90 42.00
CA LEU A 397 20.54 43.22 42.86
C LEU A 397 20.72 44.73 43.05
N THR A 398 20.58 45.51 41.98
CA THR A 398 20.66 46.97 42.03
C THR A 398 19.54 47.58 42.88
N THR A 399 18.32 47.07 42.72
CA THR A 399 17.15 47.52 43.49
C THR A 399 17.29 47.16 44.96
N SER A 400 17.78 45.95 45.26
CA SER A 400 18.05 45.49 46.62
C SER A 400 19.07 46.39 47.31
N ALA A 401 20.20 46.67 46.66
CA ALA A 401 21.25 47.53 47.23
C ALA A 401 20.77 48.98 47.45
N TYR A 402 19.94 49.51 46.55
CA TYR A 402 19.31 50.81 46.71
C TYR A 402 18.36 50.86 47.92
N LEU A 403 17.52 49.82 48.08
CA LEU A 403 16.61 49.71 49.22
C LEU A 403 17.37 49.57 50.53
N ASP A 404 18.41 48.74 50.59
CA ASP A 404 19.27 48.60 51.77
C ASP A 404 19.88 49.94 52.18
N THR A 405 20.47 50.67 51.22
CA THR A 405 21.04 52.01 51.47
C THR A 405 20.00 52.99 52.01
N ARG A 406 18.78 52.98 51.43
CA ARG A 406 17.69 53.85 51.87
C ARG A 406 17.20 53.48 53.27
N ILE A 407 17.11 52.20 53.59
CA ILE A 407 16.75 51.70 54.93
C ILE A 407 17.82 52.14 55.93
N THR A 408 19.10 51.90 55.65
CA THR A 408 20.22 52.30 56.52
C THR A 408 20.22 53.81 56.79
N ASN A 409 20.06 54.63 55.76
CA ASN A 409 20.03 56.10 55.94
C ASN A 409 18.81 56.55 56.76
N THR A 410 17.64 55.95 56.51
CA THR A 410 16.43 56.25 57.28
C THR A 410 16.60 55.88 58.75
N MET A 411 17.17 54.70 59.02
CA MET A 411 17.49 54.26 60.39
C MET A 411 18.48 55.20 61.09
N ASN A 412 19.54 55.63 60.40
CA ASN A 412 20.52 56.55 60.96
C ASN A 412 19.90 57.92 61.31
N ASN A 413 19.01 58.43 60.46
CA ASN A 413 18.29 59.68 60.74
C ASN A 413 17.37 59.53 61.96
N ILE A 414 16.57 58.46 62.02
CA ILE A 414 15.70 58.17 63.18
C ILE A 414 16.53 58.06 64.46
N TRP A 415 17.68 57.38 64.40
CA TRP A 415 18.58 57.24 65.55
C TRP A 415 19.17 58.59 65.99
N SER A 416 19.58 59.43 65.04
CA SER A 416 20.09 60.78 65.32
C SER A 416 19.04 61.68 65.96
N ASP A 417 17.80 61.65 65.46
CA ASP A 417 16.67 62.40 66.02
C ASP A 417 16.34 61.92 67.44
N TYR A 418 16.37 60.61 67.66
CA TYR A 418 16.19 60.01 68.98
C TYR A 418 17.28 60.47 69.97
N LEU A 419 18.56 60.43 69.59
CA LEU A 419 19.66 60.91 70.45
C LEU A 419 19.53 62.40 70.78
N THR A 420 19.20 63.22 69.78
CA THR A 420 19.04 64.67 69.97
C THR A 420 17.89 64.97 70.91
N THR A 421 16.75 64.29 70.74
CA THR A 421 15.58 64.43 71.62
C THR A 421 15.90 63.95 73.03
N SER A 422 16.60 62.82 73.18
CA SER A 422 17.03 62.30 74.48
C SER A 422 17.98 63.26 75.21
N ALA A 423 18.94 63.86 74.51
CA ALA A 423 19.86 64.86 75.07
C ALA A 423 19.13 66.15 75.50
N TYR A 424 18.19 66.63 74.69
CA TYR A 424 17.33 67.77 75.04
C TYR A 424 16.51 67.49 76.30
N LEU A 425 15.83 66.35 76.38
CA LEU A 425 15.04 65.95 77.55
C LEU A 425 15.90 65.83 78.81
N ASN A 426 17.11 65.27 78.71
CA ASN A 426 18.05 65.21 79.84
C ASN A 426 18.46 66.61 80.32
N THR A 427 18.67 67.55 79.39
CA THR A 427 19.00 68.94 79.72
C THR A 427 17.84 69.63 80.43
N GLU A 428 16.62 69.49 79.92
CA GLU A 428 15.41 70.05 80.53
C GLU A 428 15.12 69.45 81.92
N LEU A 429 15.31 68.14 82.09
CA LEU A 429 15.23 67.48 83.39
C LEU A 429 16.27 68.02 84.37
N SER A 430 17.51 68.22 83.93
CA SER A 430 18.59 68.79 84.76
C SER A 430 18.29 70.24 85.15
N ASN A 431 17.82 71.07 84.21
CA ASN A 431 17.40 72.45 84.47
C ASN A 431 16.25 72.50 85.50
N THR A 432 15.24 71.64 85.34
CA THR A 432 14.10 71.55 86.26
C THR A 432 14.55 71.10 87.65
N TYR A 433 15.43 70.10 87.72
CA TYR A 433 16.02 69.63 88.97
C TYR A 433 16.77 70.77 89.70
N ASN A 434 17.67 71.48 89.01
CA ASN A 434 18.42 72.61 89.56
C ASN A 434 17.51 73.76 90.02
N TYR A 435 16.44 74.04 89.27
CA TYR A 435 15.46 75.05 89.66
C TYR A 435 14.71 74.67 90.95
N LEU A 436 14.24 73.42 91.04
CA LEU A 436 13.56 72.90 92.23
C LEU A 436 14.49 72.88 93.44
N ASP A 437 15.73 72.41 93.27
CA ASP A 437 16.75 72.37 94.32
C ASP A 437 17.06 73.77 94.86
N ASN A 438 17.27 74.76 93.98
CA ASN A 438 17.46 76.16 94.39
C ASN A 438 16.25 76.73 95.13
N ARG A 439 15.02 76.43 94.67
CA ARG A 439 13.78 76.87 95.34
C ARG A 439 13.62 76.24 96.72
N ILE A 440 13.91 74.96 96.86
CA ILE A 440 13.89 74.23 98.14
C ILE A 440 14.92 74.83 99.07
N THR A 441 16.18 74.94 98.64
CA THR A 441 17.27 75.55 99.42
C THR A 441 16.89 76.96 99.90
N THR A 442 16.41 77.82 99.00
CA THR A 442 15.98 79.18 99.36
C THR A 442 14.83 79.19 100.37
N SER A 443 13.85 78.31 100.21
CA SER A 443 12.70 78.21 101.12
C SER A 443 13.12 77.70 102.50
N VAL A 444 14.03 76.72 102.56
CA VAL A 444 14.62 76.20 103.80
C VAL A 444 15.43 77.29 104.51
N THR A 445 16.32 77.98 103.80
CA THR A 445 17.09 79.11 104.37
C THR A 445 16.17 80.21 104.90
N TYR A 446 15.10 80.56 104.17
CA TYR A 446 14.11 81.53 104.63
C TYR A 446 13.38 81.05 105.90
N LEU A 447 13.01 79.76 105.96
CA LEU A 447 12.40 79.16 107.15
C LEU A 447 13.36 79.20 108.33
N ASP A 448 14.63 78.82 108.14
CA ASP A 448 15.67 78.84 109.17
C ASP A 448 15.86 80.25 109.74
N VAL A 449 15.97 81.27 108.87
CA VAL A 449 16.06 82.68 109.30
C VAL A 449 14.82 83.09 110.09
N LYS A 450 13.62 82.72 109.64
CA LYS A 450 12.37 83.07 110.31
C LYS A 450 12.23 82.36 111.66
N ILE A 451 12.64 81.10 111.75
CA ILE A 451 12.69 80.33 113.00
C ILE A 451 13.71 80.97 113.94
N SER A 452 14.94 81.24 113.50
CA SER A 452 15.97 81.91 114.31
C SER A 452 15.50 83.27 114.83
N ASN A 453 14.89 84.10 113.98
CA ASN A 453 14.36 85.41 114.41
C ASN A 453 13.22 85.26 115.41
N THR A 454 12.33 84.27 115.21
CA THR A 454 11.24 84.00 116.16
C THR A 454 11.78 83.48 117.48
N MET A 455 12.75 82.57 117.47
CA MET A 455 13.42 82.09 118.68
C MET A 455 14.17 83.21 119.41
N ASN A 456 14.86 84.10 118.67
CA ASN A 456 15.53 85.26 119.24
C ASN A 456 14.54 86.23 119.91
N ASN A 457 13.40 86.51 119.27
CA ASN A 457 12.34 87.34 119.86
C ASN A 457 11.73 86.69 121.10
N ILE A 458 11.46 85.38 121.06
CA ILE A 458 10.99 84.63 122.23
C ILE A 458 12.02 84.70 123.36
N TRP A 459 13.30 84.46 123.08
CA TRP A 459 14.36 84.55 124.09
C TRP A 459 14.53 85.96 124.66
N SER A 460 14.35 87.02 123.85
CA SER A 460 14.41 88.41 124.35
C SER A 460 13.23 88.77 125.25
N ASP A 461 12.10 88.08 125.13
CA ASP A 461 10.94 88.29 126.01
C ASP A 461 11.07 87.53 127.36
N TYR A 462 12.05 86.63 127.50
CA TYR A 462 12.30 85.83 128.70
C TYR A 462 13.52 86.28 129.54
N LEU A 463 14.33 87.21 129.03
CA LEU A 463 15.46 87.85 129.73
C LEU A 463 15.10 89.29 130.10
#